data_AF-A0A9Q4WVQ1-F1
#
_entry.id   AF-A0A9Q4WVQ1-F1
#
_cell.length_a   1.000
_cell.length_b   1.000
_cell.length_c   1.000
_cell.angle_alpha   90.00
_cell.angle_beta   90.00
_cell.angle_gamma   90.00
#
_symmetry.space_group_name_H-M   'P 1'
#
loop_
_entity.id
_entity.type
_entity.pdbx_description
1 polymer ?
#
loop_
_entity_poly.entity_id
_entity_poly.type
_entity_poly.pdbx_seq_one_letter_code
_entity_poly.pdbx_strand_id
1 'polypeptide(L)'
;MGKRYRIILFLFFTANMVFAESNLDSLLVNLDQTILQHEIYKDRREARIRELKGKATKTAPNSIAAYQLNDSIYREYKSYMCDSAVLYLTKNIRIARNLRDQEREYKSKLLLASLHAATGMYQEAIDVLEEVRREDLPASLARDYYACKEQVYREISGNSRDPQSIRRYEDKSFVYRDSLAMMLPEDAGKRVELQELALRADGHTDEALRINDTRLAKIPFGTPEYALTSYQRAMIYRQKKDREKEKYYLALSSLSDIQSAITDHASLWMLADLLLKDGDIERAYHYIRFSWDETNRFRARSRSWQSADILSLIDKNYQATIEGKNRILVAYLTLISVLTLLLISAIVYIYRQMKRLAEARNHLQETNEQLKVLNGELYQMNDRLQSANLELSESNRIKEEYIGRFMSLCSSYIDKLDGYRRMVYKMVSSGQIGELVKVTRSSKGLEAELNALYKNFDTAFLHLFPNFVTQFNSLLLEDEQVVLKRDELLNTELRIFALIRLGINDSSQIAEFLRYSVNTIYNYRAKVKNKACVSRDDFENLVREIH
;
A
#
# COMPACT_ATOMS: atom_id res chain seq x y z
N MET A 1 -25.27 6.99 -5.99
CA MET A 1 -24.90 6.47 -7.33
C MET A 1 -24.83 4.93 -7.36
N GLY A 2 -25.90 4.23 -6.97
CA GLY A 2 -25.86 2.78 -6.66
C GLY A 2 -26.73 1.87 -7.53
N LYS A 3 -27.31 2.36 -8.63
CA LYS A 3 -28.25 1.57 -9.47
C LYS A 3 -27.80 1.30 -10.90
N ARG A 4 -26.68 1.88 -11.37
CA ARG A 4 -26.16 1.65 -12.74
C ARG A 4 -25.11 0.51 -12.84
N TYR A 5 -24.54 0.05 -11.72
CA TYR A 5 -23.57 -1.06 -11.73
C TYR A 5 -24.20 -2.46 -11.66
N ARG A 6 -25.50 -2.58 -11.35
CA ARG A 6 -26.19 -3.89 -11.30
C ARG A 6 -26.69 -4.38 -12.66
N ILE A 7 -26.86 -3.49 -13.63
CA ILE A 7 -27.30 -3.86 -14.99
C ILE A 7 -26.11 -4.31 -15.87
N ILE A 8 -24.89 -3.86 -15.55
CA ILE A 8 -23.67 -4.35 -16.22
C ILE A 8 -23.22 -5.72 -15.70
N LEU A 9 -23.62 -6.10 -14.47
CA LEU A 9 -23.34 -7.42 -13.90
C LEU A 9 -24.36 -8.51 -14.31
N PHE A 10 -25.51 -8.14 -14.88
CA PHE A 10 -26.55 -9.09 -15.30
C PHE A 10 -26.58 -9.37 -16.81
N LEU A 11 -25.77 -8.64 -17.59
CA LEU A 11 -25.58 -8.83 -19.02
C LEU A 11 -24.38 -9.75 -19.37
N PHE A 12 -23.67 -10.28 -18.35
CA PHE A 12 -22.62 -11.29 -18.54
C PHE A 12 -23.11 -12.74 -18.39
N PHE A 13 -24.41 -12.96 -18.19
CA PHE A 13 -24.96 -14.30 -17.97
C PHE A 13 -25.89 -14.80 -19.09
N THR A 14 -26.02 -14.08 -20.20
CA THR A 14 -26.87 -14.46 -21.34
C THR A 14 -26.18 -14.21 -22.68
N ALA A 15 -25.01 -14.81 -22.86
CA ALA A 15 -24.42 -15.02 -24.19
C ALA A 15 -23.50 -16.24 -24.17
N ASN A 16 -24.07 -17.42 -23.90
CA ASN A 16 -23.48 -18.70 -24.28
C ASN A 16 -24.60 -19.59 -24.81
N MET A 17 -25.15 -19.21 -25.97
CA MET A 17 -25.61 -20.21 -26.93
C MET A 17 -24.40 -20.51 -27.82
N VAL A 18 -23.56 -21.43 -27.38
CA VAL A 18 -22.68 -22.20 -28.26
C VAL A 18 -23.07 -23.66 -28.09
N PHE A 19 -23.46 -24.23 -29.22
CA PHE A 19 -23.92 -25.59 -29.44
C PHE A 19 -22.80 -26.61 -29.14
N ALA A 20 -23.16 -27.77 -28.58
CA ALA A 20 -22.43 -29.05 -28.57
C ALA A 20 -21.13 -29.23 -27.73
N GLU A 21 -20.60 -28.22 -27.04
CA GLU A 21 -19.37 -28.32 -26.22
C GLU A 21 -19.52 -29.06 -24.86
N SER A 22 -20.74 -29.23 -24.33
CA SER A 22 -20.94 -29.59 -22.91
C SER A 22 -20.55 -31.02 -22.49
N ASN A 23 -20.35 -31.95 -23.43
CA ASN A 23 -20.15 -33.38 -23.12
C ASN A 23 -18.67 -33.75 -22.97
N LEU A 24 -17.77 -33.13 -23.73
CA LEU A 24 -16.33 -33.45 -23.66
C LEU A 24 -15.69 -32.88 -22.39
N ASP A 25 -15.92 -31.60 -22.08
CA ASP A 25 -15.33 -30.97 -20.89
C ASP A 25 -15.74 -31.68 -19.59
N SER A 26 -17.03 -32.04 -19.47
CA SER A 26 -17.54 -32.81 -18.34
C SER A 26 -16.88 -34.20 -18.24
N LEU A 27 -16.64 -34.84 -19.39
CA LEU A 27 -15.95 -36.12 -19.46
C LEU A 27 -14.46 -36.00 -19.08
N LEU A 28 -13.78 -34.94 -19.50
CA LEU A 28 -12.39 -34.67 -19.12
C LEU A 28 -12.26 -34.41 -17.62
N VAL A 29 -13.20 -33.67 -17.02
CA VAL A 29 -13.24 -33.48 -15.55
C VAL A 29 -13.43 -34.81 -14.81
N ASN A 30 -14.28 -35.71 -15.34
CA ASN A 30 -14.44 -37.05 -14.77
C ASN A 30 -13.16 -37.89 -14.91
N LEU A 31 -12.49 -37.80 -16.06
CA LEU A 31 -11.21 -38.44 -16.30
C LEU A 31 -10.12 -37.93 -15.34
N ASP A 32 -10.05 -36.61 -15.12
CA ASP A 32 -9.16 -35.97 -14.15
C ASP A 32 -9.36 -36.57 -12.74
N GLN A 33 -10.61 -36.67 -12.28
CA GLN A 33 -10.94 -37.29 -10.99
C GLN A 33 -10.61 -38.78 -10.95
N THR A 34 -10.86 -39.51 -12.03
CA THR A 34 -10.62 -40.96 -12.11
C THR A 34 -9.12 -41.27 -12.08
N ILE A 35 -8.28 -40.44 -12.70
CA ILE A 35 -6.82 -40.51 -12.59
C ILE A 35 -6.40 -40.32 -11.13
N LEU A 36 -6.94 -39.32 -10.42
CA LEU A 36 -6.62 -39.10 -9.00
C LEU A 36 -7.04 -40.28 -8.10
N GLN A 37 -8.09 -41.01 -8.48
CA GLN A 37 -8.64 -42.15 -7.73
C GLN A 37 -8.12 -43.52 -8.23
N HIS A 38 -7.16 -43.55 -9.15
CA HIS A 38 -6.76 -44.79 -9.85
C HIS A 38 -6.33 -45.94 -8.90
N GLU A 39 -5.71 -45.63 -7.76
CA GLU A 39 -5.27 -46.61 -6.76
C GLU A 39 -6.44 -47.47 -6.22
N ILE A 40 -7.68 -46.95 -6.20
CA ILE A 40 -8.86 -47.73 -5.78
C ILE A 40 -9.10 -48.93 -6.71
N TYR A 41 -8.96 -48.73 -8.02
CA TYR A 41 -9.18 -49.78 -9.01
C TYR A 41 -8.04 -50.80 -8.99
N LYS A 42 -6.82 -50.30 -8.78
CA LYS A 42 -5.62 -51.12 -8.60
C LYS A 42 -5.72 -52.02 -7.36
N ASP A 43 -6.08 -51.47 -6.21
CA ASP A 43 -6.26 -52.22 -4.96
C ASP A 43 -7.30 -53.34 -5.10
N ARG A 44 -8.40 -53.06 -5.81
CA ARG A 44 -9.43 -54.07 -6.12
C ARG A 44 -8.86 -55.21 -6.96
N ARG A 45 -8.05 -54.91 -7.98
CA ARG A 45 -7.39 -55.94 -8.80
C ARG A 45 -6.37 -56.73 -7.98
N GLU A 46 -5.54 -56.07 -7.19
CA GLU A 46 -4.55 -56.72 -6.35
C GLU A 46 -5.19 -57.63 -5.29
N ALA A 47 -6.33 -57.24 -4.73
CA ALA A 47 -7.11 -58.09 -3.83
C ALA A 47 -7.55 -59.40 -4.51
N ARG A 48 -8.10 -59.34 -5.73
CA ARG A 48 -8.45 -60.55 -6.52
C ARG A 48 -7.23 -61.41 -6.81
N ILE A 49 -6.10 -60.81 -7.19
CA ILE A 49 -4.85 -61.53 -7.42
C ILE A 49 -4.37 -62.23 -6.13
N ARG A 50 -4.41 -61.55 -4.98
CA ARG A 50 -4.04 -62.15 -3.68
C ARG A 50 -4.93 -63.33 -3.34
N GLU A 51 -6.24 -63.22 -3.58
CA GLU A 51 -7.20 -64.31 -3.36
C GLU A 51 -6.87 -65.53 -4.25
N LEU A 52 -6.65 -65.32 -5.55
CA LEU A 52 -6.29 -66.38 -6.49
C LEU A 52 -4.96 -67.05 -6.13
N LYS A 53 -3.95 -66.27 -5.74
CA LYS A 53 -2.66 -66.79 -5.25
C LYS A 53 -2.82 -67.60 -3.95
N GLY A 54 -3.69 -67.17 -3.04
CA GLY A 54 -4.02 -67.91 -1.82
C GLY A 54 -4.72 -69.24 -2.08
N LYS A 55 -5.53 -69.34 -3.14
CA LYS A 55 -6.08 -70.63 -3.60
C LYS A 55 -4.97 -71.51 -4.20
N ALA A 56 -3.98 -70.92 -4.85
CA ALA A 56 -2.93 -71.66 -5.56
C ALA A 56 -1.97 -72.39 -4.62
N THR A 57 -1.73 -71.86 -3.42
CA THR A 57 -0.90 -72.52 -2.40
C THR A 57 -1.50 -73.83 -1.87
N LYS A 58 -2.82 -73.99 -1.97
CA LYS A 58 -3.55 -75.18 -1.52
C LYS A 58 -3.80 -76.20 -2.64
N THR A 59 -3.40 -75.89 -3.87
CA THR A 59 -3.67 -76.71 -5.05
C THR A 59 -2.48 -77.63 -5.32
N ALA A 60 -2.74 -78.90 -5.62
CA ALA A 60 -1.68 -79.87 -5.94
C ALA A 60 -0.84 -79.37 -7.15
N PRO A 61 0.50 -79.36 -7.05
CA PRO A 61 1.36 -78.91 -8.14
C PRO A 61 1.21 -79.82 -9.37
N ASN A 62 1.48 -79.28 -10.56
CA ASN A 62 1.40 -80.01 -11.83
C ASN A 62 0.05 -80.71 -12.08
N SER A 63 -1.06 -80.11 -11.63
CA SER A 63 -2.42 -80.61 -11.88
C SER A 63 -3.18 -79.73 -12.86
N ILE A 64 -4.27 -80.24 -13.44
CA ILE A 64 -5.18 -79.44 -14.28
C ILE A 64 -5.74 -78.24 -13.49
N ALA A 65 -6.05 -78.42 -12.20
CA ALA A 65 -6.49 -77.35 -11.32
C ALA A 65 -5.42 -76.26 -11.15
N ALA A 66 -4.15 -76.65 -10.99
CA ALA A 66 -3.04 -75.70 -10.92
C ALA A 66 -2.87 -74.89 -12.22
N TYR A 67 -3.04 -75.54 -13.38
CA TYR A 67 -3.04 -74.86 -14.67
C TYR A 67 -4.18 -73.84 -14.78
N GLN A 68 -5.42 -74.24 -14.45
CA GLN A 68 -6.59 -73.36 -14.53
C GLN A 68 -6.47 -72.15 -13.61
N LEU A 69 -5.94 -72.36 -12.41
CA LEU A 69 -5.76 -71.29 -11.44
C LEU A 69 -4.63 -70.33 -11.84
N ASN A 70 -3.52 -70.85 -12.35
CA ASN A 70 -2.48 -70.01 -12.94
C ASN A 70 -2.98 -69.24 -14.18
N ASP A 71 -3.84 -69.84 -15.02
CA ASP A 71 -4.49 -69.15 -16.15
C ASP A 71 -5.36 -67.99 -15.64
N SER A 72 -6.08 -68.20 -14.53
CA SER A 72 -6.89 -67.15 -13.88
C SER A 72 -6.02 -66.01 -13.35
N ILE A 73 -4.87 -66.33 -12.74
CA ILE A 73 -3.91 -65.31 -12.27
C ILE A 73 -3.27 -64.57 -13.46
N TYR A 74 -2.90 -65.29 -14.52
CA TYR A 74 -2.41 -64.68 -15.77
C TYR A 74 -3.42 -63.67 -16.32
N ARG A 75 -4.72 -64.00 -16.35
CA ARG A 75 -5.76 -63.11 -16.86
C ARG A 75 -5.87 -61.79 -16.10
N GLU A 76 -5.60 -61.79 -14.79
CA GLU A 76 -5.54 -60.54 -14.01
C GLU A 76 -4.26 -59.74 -14.29
N TYR A 77 -3.17 -60.41 -14.66
CA TYR A 77 -1.89 -59.74 -14.95
C TYR A 77 -1.72 -59.28 -16.39
N LYS A 78 -2.37 -59.92 -17.38
CA LYS A 78 -2.10 -59.73 -18.82
C LYS A 78 -2.15 -58.27 -19.28
N SER A 79 -2.96 -57.45 -18.63
CA SER A 79 -3.14 -56.01 -18.92
C SER A 79 -2.74 -55.11 -17.75
N TYR A 80 -2.11 -55.67 -16.71
CA TYR A 80 -1.72 -54.96 -15.48
C TYR A 80 -0.20 -54.95 -15.28
N MET A 81 0.46 -56.12 -15.41
CA MET A 81 1.93 -56.25 -15.26
C MET A 81 2.47 -57.36 -16.16
N CYS A 82 3.27 -57.00 -17.19
CA CYS A 82 3.77 -57.94 -18.19
C CYS A 82 4.66 -59.05 -17.58
N ASP A 83 5.66 -58.71 -16.76
CA ASP A 83 6.60 -59.69 -16.19
C ASP A 83 5.87 -60.81 -15.43
N SER A 84 4.84 -60.43 -14.66
CA SER A 84 4.01 -61.39 -13.93
C SER A 84 3.16 -62.23 -14.88
N ALA A 85 2.56 -61.63 -15.92
CA ALA A 85 1.80 -62.38 -16.91
C ALA A 85 2.68 -63.41 -17.65
N VAL A 86 3.89 -63.04 -18.06
CA VAL A 86 4.89 -63.94 -18.66
C VAL A 86 5.23 -65.07 -17.69
N LEU A 87 5.53 -64.76 -16.42
CA LEU A 87 5.85 -65.76 -15.40
C LEU A 87 4.76 -66.83 -15.26
N TYR A 88 3.48 -66.42 -15.22
CA TYR A 88 2.36 -67.35 -15.07
C TYR A 88 2.12 -68.19 -16.33
N LEU A 89 2.34 -67.64 -17.53
CA LEU A 89 2.29 -68.43 -18.77
C LEU A 89 3.43 -69.45 -18.86
N THR A 90 4.66 -69.07 -18.49
CA THR A 90 5.80 -69.99 -18.45
C THR A 90 5.57 -71.13 -17.45
N LYS A 91 4.94 -70.83 -16.29
CA LYS A 91 4.48 -71.86 -15.35
C LYS A 91 3.43 -72.79 -15.96
N ASN A 92 2.46 -72.26 -16.71
CA ASN A 92 1.45 -73.06 -17.39
C ASN A 92 2.04 -73.97 -18.46
N ILE A 93 3.00 -73.49 -19.25
CA ILE A 93 3.76 -74.32 -20.21
C ILE A 93 4.44 -75.48 -19.49
N ARG A 94 5.11 -75.22 -18.35
CA ARG A 94 5.76 -76.27 -17.55
C ARG A 94 4.76 -77.28 -16.98
N ILE A 95 3.62 -76.82 -16.46
CA ILE A 95 2.57 -77.70 -15.95
C ILE A 95 2.03 -78.58 -17.09
N ALA A 96 1.72 -78.00 -18.25
CA ALA A 96 1.22 -78.73 -19.41
C ALA A 96 2.22 -79.79 -19.91
N ARG A 97 3.51 -79.47 -19.96
CA ARG A 97 4.59 -80.43 -20.26
C ARG A 97 4.65 -81.59 -19.27
N ASN A 98 4.56 -81.29 -17.98
CA ASN A 98 4.54 -82.33 -16.93
C ASN A 98 3.30 -83.23 -17.02
N LEU A 99 2.17 -82.67 -17.43
CA LEU A 99 0.93 -83.40 -17.70
C LEU A 99 0.95 -84.14 -19.05
N ARG A 100 1.96 -83.92 -19.89
CA ARG A 100 2.01 -84.36 -21.31
C ARG A 100 0.78 -83.92 -22.11
N ASP A 101 0.30 -82.71 -21.82
CA ASP A 101 -0.88 -82.11 -22.44
C ASP A 101 -0.46 -81.05 -23.47
N GLN A 102 -0.39 -81.49 -24.72
CA GLN A 102 0.05 -80.64 -25.83
C GLN A 102 -0.91 -79.50 -26.13
N GLU A 103 -2.22 -79.70 -25.96
CA GLU A 103 -3.21 -78.64 -26.20
C GLU A 103 -3.02 -77.49 -25.22
N ARG A 104 -2.84 -77.77 -23.93
CA ARG A 104 -2.57 -76.75 -22.92
C ARG A 104 -1.20 -76.09 -23.11
N GLU A 105 -0.20 -76.85 -23.54
CA GLU A 105 1.12 -76.29 -23.87
C GLU A 105 1.01 -75.28 -25.01
N TYR A 106 0.42 -75.69 -26.13
CA TYR A 106 0.30 -74.85 -27.32
C TYR A 106 -0.57 -73.63 -27.06
N LYS A 107 -1.68 -73.78 -26.33
CA LYS A 107 -2.50 -72.65 -25.90
C LYS A 107 -1.70 -71.63 -25.10
N SER A 108 -0.89 -72.08 -24.14
CA SER A 108 -0.07 -71.19 -23.31
C SER A 108 1.03 -70.50 -24.12
N LYS A 109 1.64 -71.19 -25.10
CA LYS A 109 2.61 -70.61 -26.03
C LYS A 109 2.00 -69.53 -26.92
N LEU A 110 0.80 -69.76 -27.48
CA LEU A 110 0.09 -68.78 -28.28
C LEU A 110 -0.25 -67.51 -27.47
N LEU A 111 -0.68 -67.67 -26.22
CA LEU A 111 -0.91 -66.54 -25.31
C LEU A 111 0.40 -65.80 -24.98
N LEU A 112 1.51 -66.53 -24.83
CA LEU A 112 2.83 -65.96 -24.53
C LEU A 112 3.37 -65.15 -25.70
N ALA A 113 3.29 -65.69 -26.92
CA ALA A 113 3.66 -64.97 -28.14
C ALA A 113 2.82 -63.69 -28.33
N SER A 114 1.51 -63.78 -28.08
CA SER A 114 0.62 -62.61 -28.16
C SER A 114 1.01 -61.52 -27.15
N LEU A 115 1.38 -61.90 -25.93
CA LEU A 115 1.83 -60.97 -24.88
C LEU A 115 3.18 -60.34 -25.22
N HIS A 116 4.13 -61.12 -25.74
CA HIS A 116 5.42 -60.61 -26.21
C HIS A 116 5.23 -59.58 -27.33
N ALA A 117 4.37 -59.86 -28.32
CA ALA A 117 4.11 -58.89 -29.39
C ALA A 117 3.43 -57.61 -28.87
N ALA A 118 2.43 -57.72 -27.98
CA ALA A 118 1.75 -56.56 -27.41
C ALA A 118 2.71 -55.62 -26.64
N THR A 119 3.80 -56.15 -26.10
CA THR A 119 4.78 -55.40 -25.28
C THR A 119 6.01 -54.95 -26.08
N GLY A 120 6.09 -55.31 -27.36
CA GLY A 120 7.20 -54.94 -28.25
C GLY A 120 8.37 -55.92 -28.28
N MET A 121 8.23 -57.11 -27.68
CA MET A 121 9.20 -58.22 -27.73
C MET A 121 8.95 -59.09 -28.97
N TYR A 122 9.14 -58.49 -30.15
CA TYR A 122 8.72 -59.11 -31.40
C TYR A 122 9.53 -60.36 -31.78
N GLN A 123 10.82 -60.39 -31.46
CA GLN A 123 11.65 -61.56 -31.75
C GLN A 123 11.23 -62.74 -30.89
N GLU A 124 11.06 -62.51 -29.58
CA GLU A 124 10.60 -63.50 -28.62
C GLU A 124 9.20 -64.03 -28.98
N ALA A 125 8.31 -63.15 -29.49
CA ALA A 125 7.01 -63.57 -29.98
C ALA A 125 7.10 -64.53 -31.17
N ILE A 126 8.02 -64.27 -32.11
CA ILE A 126 8.25 -65.13 -33.28
C ILE A 126 8.89 -66.45 -32.85
N ASP A 127 9.90 -66.42 -31.99
CA ASP A 127 10.59 -67.63 -31.49
C ASP A 127 9.58 -68.58 -30.81
N VAL A 128 8.69 -68.07 -29.96
CA VAL A 128 7.63 -68.86 -29.31
C VAL A 128 6.63 -69.42 -30.34
N LEU A 129 6.31 -68.66 -31.39
CA LEU A 129 5.43 -69.12 -32.46
C LEU A 129 6.04 -70.23 -33.33
N GLU A 130 7.36 -70.23 -33.50
CA GLU A 130 8.07 -71.30 -34.23
C GLU A 130 8.05 -72.64 -33.48
N GLU A 131 7.91 -72.60 -32.16
CA GLU A 131 7.70 -73.81 -31.35
C GLU A 131 6.29 -74.42 -31.50
N VAL A 132 5.34 -73.71 -32.11
CA VAL A 132 3.96 -74.19 -32.34
C VAL A 132 3.83 -74.60 -33.80
N ARG A 133 4.14 -75.87 -34.08
CA ARG A 133 4.06 -76.45 -35.43
C ARG A 133 2.61 -76.61 -35.86
N ARG A 134 2.30 -76.20 -37.10
CA ARG A 134 0.92 -76.21 -37.62
C ARG A 134 0.41 -77.64 -37.81
N GLU A 135 1.31 -78.54 -38.17
CA GLU A 135 1.08 -79.96 -38.42
C GLU A 135 0.65 -80.68 -37.13
N ASP A 136 1.20 -80.25 -36.00
CA ASP A 136 0.97 -80.83 -34.68
C ASP A 136 -0.11 -80.08 -33.87
N LEU A 137 -0.76 -79.06 -34.46
CA LEU A 137 -1.72 -78.19 -33.77
C LEU A 137 -3.08 -78.87 -33.60
N PRO A 138 -3.58 -79.04 -32.35
CA PRO A 138 -4.94 -79.52 -32.11
C PRO A 138 -6.00 -78.66 -32.80
N ALA A 139 -7.03 -79.29 -33.37
CA ALA A 139 -8.08 -78.59 -34.12
C ALA A 139 -8.82 -77.52 -33.28
N SER A 140 -8.93 -77.74 -31.97
CA SER A 140 -9.52 -76.79 -31.02
C SER A 140 -8.79 -75.44 -30.96
N LEU A 141 -7.47 -75.43 -31.26
CA LEU A 141 -6.61 -74.24 -31.19
C LEU A 141 -6.39 -73.56 -32.54
N ALA A 142 -7.01 -74.05 -33.63
CA ALA A 142 -6.82 -73.47 -34.96
C ALA A 142 -7.18 -71.97 -34.99
N ARG A 143 -8.26 -71.57 -34.29
CA ARG A 143 -8.66 -70.15 -34.18
C ARG A 143 -7.66 -69.34 -33.36
N ASP A 144 -7.20 -69.87 -32.22
CA ASP A 144 -6.21 -69.20 -31.38
C ASP A 144 -4.87 -69.01 -32.11
N TYR A 145 -4.48 -69.98 -32.93
CA TYR A 145 -3.26 -69.93 -33.74
C TYR A 145 -3.31 -68.79 -34.76
N TYR A 146 -4.38 -68.72 -35.55
CA TYR A 146 -4.52 -67.65 -36.55
C TYR A 146 -4.71 -66.28 -35.91
N ALA A 147 -5.44 -66.18 -34.80
CA ALA A 147 -5.57 -64.94 -34.04
C ALA A 147 -4.22 -64.45 -33.50
N CYS A 148 -3.41 -65.36 -32.96
CA CYS A 148 -2.08 -65.02 -32.47
C CYS A 148 -1.16 -64.56 -33.61
N LYS A 149 -1.10 -65.30 -34.73
CA LYS A 149 -0.29 -64.92 -35.90
C LYS A 149 -0.71 -63.58 -36.49
N GLU A 150 -2.01 -63.35 -36.65
CA GLU A 150 -2.56 -62.06 -37.09
C GLU A 150 -2.09 -60.92 -36.18
N GLN A 151 -2.27 -61.08 -34.86
CA GLN A 151 -1.88 -60.07 -33.87
C GLN A 151 -0.38 -59.80 -33.90
N VAL A 152 0.47 -60.84 -33.86
CA VAL A 152 1.93 -60.67 -33.84
C VAL A 152 2.39 -59.89 -35.06
N TYR A 153 1.94 -60.26 -36.26
CA TYR A 153 2.36 -59.55 -37.48
C TYR A 153 1.74 -58.15 -37.59
N ARG A 154 0.52 -57.93 -37.10
CA ARG A 154 -0.09 -56.59 -37.02
C ARG A 154 0.71 -55.66 -36.10
N GLU A 155 1.10 -56.13 -34.92
CA GLU A 155 1.90 -55.35 -33.97
C GLU A 155 3.30 -55.05 -34.53
N ILE A 156 3.95 -56.01 -35.20
CA ILE A 156 5.25 -55.78 -35.86
C ILE A 156 5.12 -54.73 -36.96
N SER A 157 4.09 -54.85 -37.83
CA SER A 157 3.86 -53.89 -38.91
C SER A 157 3.62 -52.49 -38.35
N GLY A 158 2.71 -52.34 -37.37
CA GLY A 158 2.35 -51.05 -36.78
C GLY A 158 3.49 -50.35 -36.01
N ASN A 159 4.56 -51.06 -35.65
CA ASN A 159 5.72 -50.52 -34.95
C ASN A 159 7.00 -50.52 -35.79
N SER A 160 6.93 -50.95 -37.05
CA SER A 160 8.05 -50.91 -37.99
C SER A 160 8.20 -49.51 -38.59
N ARG A 161 9.44 -49.11 -38.92
CA ARG A 161 9.75 -47.84 -39.61
C ARG A 161 10.16 -48.01 -41.07
N ASP A 162 10.58 -49.21 -41.45
CA ASP A 162 10.96 -49.55 -42.83
C ASP A 162 9.71 -49.86 -43.67
N PRO A 163 9.42 -49.10 -44.75
CA PRO A 163 8.24 -49.33 -45.58
C PRO A 163 8.13 -50.73 -46.20
N GLN A 164 9.26 -51.38 -46.51
CA GLN A 164 9.22 -52.74 -47.04
C GLN A 164 8.81 -53.75 -45.97
N SER A 165 9.36 -53.63 -44.77
CA SER A 165 8.99 -54.44 -43.61
C SER A 165 7.54 -54.23 -43.20
N ILE A 166 7.05 -52.99 -43.17
CA ILE A 166 5.65 -52.66 -42.88
C ILE A 166 4.72 -53.46 -43.81
N ARG A 167 4.91 -53.33 -45.13
CA ARG A 167 4.09 -54.06 -46.13
C ARG A 167 4.19 -55.57 -45.94
N ARG A 168 5.41 -56.11 -45.79
CA ARG A 168 5.61 -57.55 -45.62
C ARG A 168 4.86 -58.13 -44.42
N TYR A 169 4.86 -57.44 -43.28
CA TYR A 169 4.18 -57.91 -42.08
C TYR A 169 2.68 -57.63 -42.11
N GLU A 170 2.25 -56.55 -42.76
CA GLU A 170 0.85 -56.26 -43.03
C GLU A 170 0.22 -57.34 -43.92
N ASP A 171 0.85 -57.72 -45.04
CA ASP A 171 0.39 -58.80 -45.91
C ASP A 171 0.24 -60.12 -45.15
N LYS A 172 1.21 -60.45 -44.28
CA LYS A 172 1.11 -61.63 -43.41
C LYS A 172 -0.08 -61.54 -42.46
N SER A 173 -0.25 -60.39 -41.80
CA SER A 173 -1.38 -60.16 -40.88
C SER A 173 -2.72 -60.35 -41.60
N PHE A 174 -2.87 -59.81 -42.82
CA PHE A 174 -4.08 -59.96 -43.63
C PHE A 174 -4.39 -61.41 -43.99
N VAL A 175 -3.40 -62.19 -44.43
CA VAL A 175 -3.61 -63.62 -44.74
C VAL A 175 -4.15 -64.39 -43.53
N TYR A 176 -3.61 -64.13 -42.33
CA TYR A 176 -4.09 -64.79 -41.12
C TYR A 176 -5.43 -64.25 -40.62
N ARG A 177 -5.70 -62.95 -40.82
CA ARG A 177 -7.01 -62.35 -40.55
C ARG A 177 -8.10 -62.99 -41.40
N ASP A 178 -7.87 -63.17 -42.70
CA ASP A 178 -8.84 -63.75 -43.62
C ASP A 178 -9.11 -65.22 -43.26
N SER A 179 -8.05 -65.97 -42.97
CA SER A 179 -8.14 -67.35 -42.49
C SER A 179 -8.97 -67.45 -41.20
N LEU A 180 -8.72 -66.56 -40.24
CA LEU A 180 -9.47 -66.50 -38.99
C LEU A 180 -10.95 -66.13 -39.21
N ALA A 181 -11.23 -65.15 -40.07
CA ALA A 181 -12.58 -64.71 -40.37
C ALA A 181 -13.43 -65.82 -40.99
N MET A 182 -12.85 -66.64 -41.89
CA MET A 182 -13.52 -67.80 -42.49
C MET A 182 -13.88 -68.89 -41.48
N MET A 183 -13.14 -68.99 -40.37
CA MET A 183 -13.37 -69.99 -39.31
C MET A 183 -14.35 -69.54 -38.22
N LEU A 184 -14.72 -68.27 -38.19
CA LEU A 184 -15.63 -67.72 -37.18
C LEU A 184 -17.07 -67.63 -37.73
N PRO A 185 -18.09 -67.99 -36.92
CA PRO A 185 -19.50 -67.72 -37.25
C PRO A 185 -19.72 -66.24 -37.58
N GLU A 186 -20.67 -65.93 -38.46
CA GLU A 186 -20.95 -64.55 -38.91
C GLU A 186 -21.27 -63.59 -37.76
N ASP A 187 -21.97 -64.08 -36.73
CA ASP A 187 -22.39 -63.33 -35.55
C ASP A 187 -21.36 -63.35 -34.41
N ALA A 188 -20.24 -64.06 -34.58
CA ALA A 188 -19.20 -64.10 -33.56
C ALA A 188 -18.58 -62.72 -33.38
N GLY A 189 -18.60 -62.18 -32.16
CA GLY A 189 -18.13 -60.82 -31.87
C GLY A 189 -16.72 -60.51 -32.39
N LYS A 190 -15.82 -61.52 -32.40
CA LYS A 190 -14.47 -61.37 -32.97
C LYS A 190 -14.48 -61.19 -34.49
N ARG A 191 -15.36 -61.87 -35.23
CA ARG A 191 -15.49 -61.67 -36.68
C ARG A 191 -16.02 -60.28 -37.01
N VAL A 192 -17.01 -59.82 -36.25
CA VAL A 192 -17.56 -58.46 -36.38
C VAL A 192 -16.50 -57.39 -36.11
N GLU A 193 -15.63 -57.60 -35.10
CA GLU A 193 -14.47 -56.73 -34.86
C GLU A 193 -13.51 -56.70 -36.06
N LEU A 194 -13.14 -57.87 -36.61
CA LEU A 194 -12.24 -57.94 -37.76
C LEU A 194 -12.84 -57.24 -38.99
N GLN A 195 -14.14 -57.38 -39.21
CA GLN A 195 -14.86 -56.69 -40.29
C GLN A 195 -14.84 -55.16 -40.12
N GLU A 196 -15.07 -54.66 -38.91
CA GLU A 196 -14.94 -53.23 -38.61
C GLU A 196 -13.53 -52.71 -38.93
N LEU A 197 -12.51 -53.42 -38.46
CA LEU A 197 -11.12 -53.03 -38.66
C LEU A 197 -10.73 -53.05 -40.14
N ALA A 198 -11.22 -54.03 -40.91
CA ALA A 198 -11.02 -54.11 -42.36
C ALA A 198 -11.68 -52.93 -43.09
N LEU A 199 -12.96 -52.65 -42.82
CA LEU A 199 -13.66 -51.50 -43.41
C LEU A 199 -12.95 -50.17 -43.11
N ARG A 200 -12.45 -49.99 -41.88
CA ARG A 200 -11.66 -48.81 -41.51
C ARG A 200 -10.34 -48.74 -42.27
N ALA A 201 -9.65 -49.87 -42.46
CA ALA A 201 -8.40 -49.93 -43.22
C ALA A 201 -8.62 -49.57 -44.70
N ASP A 202 -9.75 -49.99 -45.27
CA ASP A 202 -10.15 -49.69 -46.65
C ASP A 202 -10.70 -48.27 -46.84
N GLY A 203 -10.83 -47.49 -45.75
CA GLY A 203 -11.34 -46.12 -45.78
C GLY A 203 -12.87 -46.00 -45.72
N HIS A 204 -13.58 -47.12 -45.61
CA HIS A 204 -15.05 -47.18 -45.45
C HIS A 204 -15.50 -46.81 -44.02
N THR A 205 -15.21 -45.56 -43.63
CA THR A 205 -15.37 -45.10 -42.24
C THR A 205 -16.81 -45.11 -41.72
N ASP A 206 -17.82 -44.85 -42.56
CA ASP A 206 -19.23 -44.83 -42.14
C ASP A 206 -19.77 -46.22 -41.84
N GLU A 207 -19.38 -47.21 -42.64
CA GLU A 207 -19.76 -48.60 -42.42
C GLU A 207 -19.05 -49.18 -41.21
N ALA A 208 -17.76 -48.88 -41.04
CA ALA A 208 -17.01 -49.22 -39.83
C ALA A 208 -17.67 -48.61 -38.58
N LEU A 209 -18.10 -47.35 -38.64
CA LEU A 209 -18.76 -46.68 -37.52
C LEU A 209 -20.09 -47.35 -37.17
N ARG A 210 -20.91 -47.72 -38.16
CA ARG A 210 -22.19 -48.42 -37.95
C ARG A 210 -22.00 -49.78 -37.25
N ILE A 211 -20.95 -50.53 -37.64
CA ILE A 211 -20.60 -51.78 -36.96
C ILE A 211 -20.15 -51.49 -35.52
N ASN A 212 -19.29 -50.49 -35.34
CA ASN A 212 -18.82 -50.09 -34.02
C ASN A 212 -19.98 -49.63 -33.11
N ASP A 213 -21.00 -48.93 -33.62
CA ASP A 213 -22.23 -48.56 -32.88
C ASP A 213 -22.95 -49.77 -32.31
N THR A 214 -23.11 -50.80 -33.14
CA THR A 214 -23.78 -52.03 -32.72
C THR A 214 -22.95 -52.79 -31.68
N ARG A 215 -21.62 -52.76 -31.79
CA ARG A 215 -20.70 -53.38 -30.82
C ARG A 215 -20.70 -52.64 -29.50
N LEU A 216 -20.46 -51.32 -29.52
CA LEU A 216 -20.31 -50.51 -28.32
C LEU A 216 -21.59 -50.48 -27.48
N ALA A 217 -22.77 -50.50 -28.12
CA ALA A 217 -24.07 -50.55 -27.42
C ALA A 217 -24.28 -51.83 -26.58
N LYS A 218 -23.56 -52.92 -26.88
CA LYS A 218 -23.67 -54.21 -26.17
C LYS A 218 -22.64 -54.39 -25.06
N ILE A 219 -21.64 -53.52 -24.98
CA ILE A 219 -20.50 -53.69 -24.09
C ILE A 219 -20.68 -52.78 -22.86
N PRO A 220 -20.62 -53.31 -21.63
CA PRO A 220 -20.72 -52.49 -20.42
C PRO A 220 -19.57 -51.49 -20.32
N PHE A 221 -19.90 -50.25 -19.95
CA PHE A 221 -18.92 -49.21 -19.64
C PHE A 221 -17.96 -49.64 -18.52
N GLY A 222 -16.71 -49.19 -18.57
CA GLY A 222 -15.69 -49.51 -17.55
C GLY A 222 -15.00 -50.87 -17.72
N THR A 223 -15.26 -51.57 -18.83
CA THR A 223 -14.64 -52.88 -19.16
C THR A 223 -13.48 -52.74 -20.14
N PRO A 224 -12.54 -53.71 -20.19
CA PRO A 224 -11.47 -53.72 -21.20
C PRO A 224 -12.00 -53.70 -22.64
N GLU A 225 -13.09 -54.42 -22.90
CA GLU A 225 -13.74 -54.47 -24.22
C GLU A 225 -14.34 -53.10 -24.61
N TYR A 226 -14.86 -52.35 -23.64
CA TYR A 226 -15.40 -51.01 -23.87
C TYR A 226 -14.27 -50.03 -24.21
N ALA A 227 -13.14 -50.14 -23.49
CA ALA A 227 -11.97 -49.33 -23.76
C ALA A 227 -11.47 -49.54 -25.20
N LEU A 228 -11.24 -50.80 -25.60
CA LEU A 228 -10.80 -51.15 -26.95
C LEU A 228 -11.78 -50.67 -28.03
N THR A 229 -13.09 -50.89 -27.83
CA THR A 229 -14.10 -50.50 -28.83
C THR A 229 -14.22 -48.98 -28.96
N SER A 230 -14.06 -48.24 -27.85
CA SER A 230 -14.01 -46.77 -27.84
C SER A 230 -12.75 -46.24 -28.52
N TYR A 231 -11.59 -46.84 -28.25
CA TYR A 231 -10.35 -46.54 -28.97
C TYR A 231 -10.49 -46.75 -30.48
N GLN A 232 -11.08 -47.88 -30.90
CA GLN A 232 -11.32 -48.18 -32.32
C GLN A 232 -12.21 -47.11 -32.97
N ARG A 233 -13.24 -46.64 -32.26
CA ARG A 233 -14.09 -45.53 -32.70
C ARG A 233 -13.37 -44.20 -32.80
N ALA A 234 -12.51 -43.88 -31.83
CA ALA A 234 -11.67 -42.68 -31.89
C ALA A 234 -10.81 -42.70 -33.16
N MET A 235 -10.27 -43.86 -33.55
CA MET A 235 -9.47 -43.98 -34.77
C MET A 235 -10.30 -43.80 -36.05
N ILE A 236 -11.58 -44.19 -36.04
CA ILE A 236 -12.51 -43.88 -37.14
C ILE A 236 -12.70 -42.36 -37.23
N TYR A 237 -12.97 -41.68 -36.12
CA TYR A 237 -13.15 -40.22 -36.12
C TYR A 237 -11.88 -39.45 -36.49
N ARG A 238 -10.71 -39.97 -36.11
CA ARG A 238 -9.42 -39.47 -36.58
C ARG A 238 -9.30 -39.49 -38.11
N GLN A 239 -9.68 -40.60 -38.76
CA GLN A 239 -9.71 -40.69 -40.23
C GLN A 239 -10.75 -39.74 -40.85
N LYS A 240 -11.90 -39.57 -40.19
CA LYS A 240 -12.93 -38.59 -40.58
C LYS A 240 -12.53 -37.13 -40.29
N LYS A 241 -11.39 -36.89 -39.64
CA LYS A 241 -10.89 -35.58 -39.20
C LYS A 241 -11.85 -34.86 -38.22
N ASP A 242 -12.67 -35.60 -37.49
CA ASP A 242 -13.55 -35.09 -36.44
C ASP A 242 -12.82 -35.17 -35.10
N ARG A 243 -12.10 -34.10 -34.78
CA ARG A 243 -11.18 -34.04 -33.63
C ARG A 243 -11.89 -34.04 -32.29
N GLU A 244 -13.07 -33.41 -32.20
CA GLU A 244 -13.86 -33.39 -30.96
C GLU A 244 -14.33 -34.79 -30.58
N LYS A 245 -14.84 -35.55 -31.55
CA LYS A 245 -15.24 -36.94 -31.28
C LYS A 245 -14.04 -37.87 -31.10
N GLU A 246 -12.92 -37.63 -31.78
CA GLU A 246 -11.67 -38.33 -31.49
C GLU A 246 -11.30 -38.17 -30.01
N LYS A 247 -11.23 -36.94 -29.48
CA LYS A 247 -10.96 -36.69 -28.06
C LYS A 247 -11.99 -37.35 -27.14
N TYR A 248 -13.27 -37.25 -27.48
CA TYR A 248 -14.36 -37.83 -26.68
C TYR A 248 -14.22 -39.34 -26.49
N TYR A 249 -13.97 -40.07 -27.58
CA TYR A 249 -13.84 -41.52 -27.50
C TYR A 249 -12.48 -41.98 -26.97
N LEU A 250 -11.42 -41.19 -27.14
CA LEU A 250 -10.16 -41.42 -26.41
C LEU A 250 -10.37 -41.27 -24.91
N ALA A 251 -11.09 -40.24 -24.45
CA ALA A 251 -11.38 -40.03 -23.04
C ALA A 251 -12.24 -41.17 -22.45
N LEU A 252 -13.28 -41.62 -23.16
CA LEU A 252 -14.08 -42.79 -22.75
C LEU A 252 -13.24 -44.08 -22.67
N SER A 253 -12.32 -44.28 -23.62
CA SER A 253 -11.38 -45.39 -23.59
C SER A 253 -10.47 -45.32 -22.37
N SER A 254 -9.81 -44.18 -22.15
CA SER A 254 -8.91 -43.96 -21.02
C SER A 254 -9.62 -44.14 -19.68
N LEU A 255 -10.86 -43.65 -19.56
CA LEU A 255 -11.66 -43.80 -18.37
C LEU A 255 -11.94 -45.28 -18.06
N SER A 256 -12.28 -46.06 -19.08
CA SER A 256 -12.52 -47.50 -18.94
C SER A 256 -11.24 -48.27 -18.66
N ASP A 257 -10.11 -47.89 -19.27
CA ASP A 257 -8.79 -48.48 -18.99
C ASP A 257 -8.43 -48.31 -17.51
N ILE A 258 -8.55 -47.08 -16.98
CA ILE A 258 -8.21 -46.79 -15.58
C ILE A 258 -9.15 -47.52 -14.61
N GLN A 259 -10.46 -47.53 -14.88
CA GLN A 259 -11.43 -48.26 -14.05
C GLN A 259 -11.19 -49.77 -14.05
N SER A 260 -10.70 -50.29 -15.18
CA SER A 260 -10.25 -51.67 -15.33
C SER A 260 -8.80 -51.89 -14.89
N ALA A 261 -8.13 -50.91 -14.27
CA ALA A 261 -6.72 -50.95 -13.86
C ALA A 261 -5.76 -51.43 -14.95
N ILE A 262 -6.07 -51.15 -16.22
CA ILE A 262 -5.22 -51.44 -17.37
C ILE A 262 -4.10 -50.40 -17.40
N THR A 263 -2.86 -50.85 -17.54
CA THR A 263 -1.65 -50.00 -17.48
C THR A 263 -1.05 -49.70 -18.87
N ASP A 264 -1.58 -50.32 -19.93
CA ASP A 264 -1.25 -50.02 -21.33
C ASP A 264 -2.12 -48.87 -21.87
N HIS A 265 -1.76 -47.62 -21.56
CA HIS A 265 -2.60 -46.45 -21.80
C HIS A 265 -2.47 -45.81 -23.19
N ALA A 266 -2.78 -46.56 -24.26
CA ALA A 266 -2.73 -46.03 -25.62
C ALA A 266 -3.56 -44.75 -25.80
N SER A 267 -4.81 -44.77 -25.35
CA SER A 267 -5.76 -43.68 -25.56
C SER A 267 -5.40 -42.42 -24.80
N LEU A 268 -4.78 -42.55 -23.62
CA LEU A 268 -4.51 -41.40 -22.75
C LEU A 268 -3.36 -40.55 -23.26
N TRP A 269 -2.27 -41.15 -23.73
CA TRP A 269 -1.17 -40.37 -24.31
C TRP A 269 -1.58 -39.71 -25.63
N MET A 270 -2.45 -40.37 -26.42
CA MET A 270 -3.00 -39.78 -27.64
C MET A 270 -3.92 -38.59 -27.34
N LEU A 271 -4.74 -38.70 -26.29
CA LEU A 271 -5.55 -37.59 -25.81
C LEU A 271 -4.67 -36.44 -25.32
N ALA A 272 -3.58 -36.72 -24.60
CA ALA A 272 -2.62 -35.71 -24.16
C ALA A 272 -2.00 -34.93 -25.32
N ASP A 273 -1.65 -35.59 -26.43
CA ASP A 273 -1.16 -34.93 -27.64
C ASP A 273 -2.21 -33.99 -28.27
N LEU A 274 -3.48 -34.42 -28.32
CA LEU A 274 -4.58 -33.57 -28.82
C LEU A 274 -4.83 -32.37 -27.90
N LEU A 275 -4.80 -32.56 -26.58
CA LEU A 275 -4.97 -31.48 -25.60
C LEU A 275 -3.83 -30.47 -25.66
N LEU A 276 -2.58 -30.93 -25.83
CA LEU A 276 -1.45 -30.03 -26.03
C LEU A 276 -1.67 -29.13 -27.24
N LYS A 277 -2.07 -29.73 -28.36
CA LYS A 277 -2.33 -29.01 -29.61
C LYS A 277 -3.55 -28.07 -29.52
N ASP A 278 -4.48 -28.32 -28.59
CA ASP A 278 -5.60 -27.42 -28.27
C ASP A 278 -5.21 -26.31 -27.28
N GLY A 279 -4.02 -26.38 -26.68
CA GLY A 279 -3.49 -25.41 -25.71
C GLY A 279 -3.78 -25.75 -24.24
N ASP A 280 -4.40 -26.90 -23.95
CA ASP A 280 -4.59 -27.39 -22.57
C ASP A 280 -3.32 -28.11 -22.10
N ILE A 281 -2.26 -27.32 -21.86
CA ILE A 281 -0.92 -27.79 -21.52
C ILE A 281 -0.90 -28.51 -20.17
N GLU A 282 -1.69 -28.04 -19.20
CA GLU A 282 -1.74 -28.61 -17.84
C GLU A 282 -2.34 -30.02 -17.86
N ARG A 283 -3.50 -30.23 -18.50
CA ARG A 283 -4.06 -31.58 -18.63
C ARG A 283 -3.19 -32.48 -19.49
N ALA A 284 -2.66 -31.97 -20.61
CA ALA A 284 -1.74 -32.73 -21.45
C ALA A 284 -0.54 -33.26 -20.63
N TYR A 285 0.06 -32.40 -19.79
CA TYR A 285 1.15 -32.77 -18.89
C TYR A 285 0.74 -33.83 -17.87
N HIS A 286 -0.40 -33.65 -17.20
CA HIS A 286 -0.87 -34.64 -16.23
C HIS A 286 -1.18 -36.00 -16.87
N TYR A 287 -1.83 -36.02 -18.02
CA TYR A 287 -2.23 -37.25 -18.71
C TYR A 287 -1.02 -38.00 -19.24
N ILE A 288 -0.06 -37.32 -19.87
CA ILE A 288 1.13 -37.99 -20.40
C ILE A 288 2.01 -38.54 -19.29
N ARG A 289 2.15 -37.81 -18.17
CA ARG A 289 2.94 -38.26 -17.01
C ARG A 289 2.31 -39.47 -16.34
N PHE A 290 1.02 -39.43 -16.07
CA PHE A 290 0.29 -40.57 -15.52
C PHE A 290 0.38 -41.79 -16.44
N SER A 291 0.13 -41.60 -17.75
CA SER A 291 0.26 -42.66 -18.75
C SER A 291 1.66 -43.26 -18.76
N TRP A 292 2.71 -42.44 -18.66
CA TRP A 292 4.10 -42.88 -18.68
C TRP A 292 4.47 -43.71 -17.45
N ASP A 293 4.08 -43.25 -16.26
CA ASP A 293 4.39 -43.93 -15.01
C ASP A 293 3.73 -45.31 -14.93
N GLU A 294 2.46 -45.41 -15.34
CA GLU A 294 1.73 -46.68 -15.41
C GLU A 294 2.27 -47.62 -16.50
N THR A 295 2.63 -47.08 -17.68
CA THR A 295 3.23 -47.87 -18.78
C THR A 295 4.60 -48.44 -18.38
N ASN A 296 5.41 -47.69 -17.64
CA ASN A 296 6.69 -48.18 -17.12
C ASN A 296 6.49 -49.33 -16.13
N ARG A 297 5.41 -49.33 -15.34
CA ARG A 297 5.04 -50.46 -14.48
C ARG A 297 4.62 -51.69 -15.29
N PHE A 298 3.94 -51.49 -16.43
CA PHE A 298 3.61 -52.58 -17.36
C PHE A 298 4.85 -53.13 -18.10
N ARG A 299 5.89 -52.31 -18.28
CA ARG A 299 7.11 -52.56 -19.09
C ARG A 299 6.84 -52.77 -20.59
N ALA A 300 5.86 -52.07 -21.17
CA ALA A 300 5.68 -52.08 -22.63
C ALA A 300 6.70 -51.19 -23.34
N ARG A 301 7.71 -51.81 -23.96
CA ARG A 301 8.78 -51.11 -24.69
C ARG A 301 8.24 -50.32 -25.87
N SER A 302 7.32 -50.89 -26.63
CA SER A 302 6.69 -50.25 -27.79
C SER A 302 6.03 -48.92 -27.40
N ARG A 303 5.28 -48.91 -26.29
CA ARG A 303 4.58 -47.72 -25.79
C ARG A 303 5.51 -46.64 -25.31
N SER A 304 6.54 -46.98 -24.54
CA SER A 304 7.56 -46.01 -24.14
C SER A 304 8.24 -45.35 -25.35
N TRP A 305 8.46 -46.11 -26.43
CA TRP A 305 8.99 -45.56 -27.69
C TRP A 305 7.98 -44.67 -28.42
N GLN A 306 6.70 -45.04 -28.48
CA GLN A 306 5.65 -44.27 -29.15
C GLN A 306 5.38 -42.91 -28.50
N SER A 307 5.41 -42.85 -27.16
CA SER A 307 5.06 -41.64 -26.40
C SER A 307 6.25 -40.74 -26.07
N ALA A 308 7.50 -41.19 -26.26
CA ALA A 308 8.70 -40.45 -25.85
C ALA A 308 8.80 -39.03 -26.43
N ASP A 309 8.58 -38.88 -27.74
CA ASP A 309 8.66 -37.57 -28.40
C ASP A 309 7.58 -36.62 -27.89
N ILE A 310 6.36 -37.14 -27.68
CA ILE A 310 5.21 -36.40 -27.15
C ILE A 310 5.46 -36.00 -25.70
N LEU A 311 5.95 -36.92 -24.86
CA LEU A 311 6.32 -36.65 -23.48
C LEU A 311 7.36 -35.53 -23.40
N SER A 312 8.42 -35.60 -24.21
CA SER A 312 9.46 -34.56 -24.24
C SER A 312 8.90 -33.21 -24.70
N LEU A 313 8.02 -33.21 -25.70
CA LEU A 313 7.39 -32.00 -26.21
C LEU A 313 6.47 -31.35 -25.16
N ILE A 314 5.62 -32.15 -24.50
CA ILE A 314 4.72 -31.67 -23.44
C ILE A 314 5.53 -31.16 -22.26
N ASP A 315 6.56 -31.88 -21.81
CA ASP A 315 7.47 -31.44 -20.75
C ASP A 315 8.07 -30.07 -21.07
N LYS A 316 8.58 -29.87 -22.31
CA LYS A 316 9.13 -28.57 -22.74
C LYS A 316 8.09 -27.45 -22.71
N ASN A 317 6.88 -27.69 -23.21
CA ASN A 317 5.81 -26.68 -23.21
C ASN A 317 5.35 -26.32 -21.80
N TYR A 318 5.27 -27.31 -20.92
CA TYR A 318 4.92 -27.11 -19.51
C TYR A 318 6.00 -26.33 -18.77
N GLN A 319 7.28 -26.67 -18.98
CA GLN A 319 8.41 -25.91 -18.41
C GLN A 319 8.42 -24.47 -18.91
N ALA A 320 8.21 -24.22 -20.22
CA ALA A 320 8.10 -22.87 -20.75
C ALA A 320 6.95 -22.07 -20.11
N THR A 321 5.81 -22.73 -19.84
CA THR A 321 4.67 -22.13 -19.13
C THR A 321 5.06 -21.73 -17.70
N ILE A 322 5.75 -22.59 -16.96
CA ILE A 322 6.24 -22.30 -15.61
C ILE A 322 7.26 -21.15 -15.64
N GLU A 323 8.22 -21.18 -16.56
CA GLU A 323 9.21 -20.11 -16.71
C GLU A 323 8.55 -18.76 -17.01
N GLY A 324 7.52 -18.74 -17.87
CA GLY A 324 6.73 -17.53 -18.15
C GLY A 324 6.04 -16.99 -16.90
N LYS A 325 5.34 -17.84 -16.15
CA LYS A 325 4.71 -17.48 -14.86
C LYS A 325 5.74 -16.93 -13.87
N ASN A 326 6.90 -17.59 -13.76
CA ASN A 326 7.99 -17.17 -12.87
C ASN A 326 8.59 -15.82 -13.28
N ARG A 327 8.79 -15.54 -14.58
CA ARG A 327 9.26 -14.23 -15.06
C ARG A 327 8.32 -13.10 -14.68
N ILE A 328 7.00 -13.31 -14.82
CA ILE A 328 5.98 -12.32 -14.43
C ILE A 328 6.01 -12.10 -12.90
N LEU A 329 6.12 -13.17 -12.12
CA LEU A 329 6.24 -13.07 -10.66
C LEU A 329 7.49 -12.27 -10.24
N VAL A 330 8.63 -12.54 -10.87
CA VAL A 330 9.87 -11.77 -10.64
C VAL A 330 9.67 -10.31 -11.01
N ALA A 331 9.02 -10.00 -12.14
CA ALA A 331 8.72 -8.62 -12.52
C ALA A 331 7.85 -7.90 -11.46
N TYR A 332 6.79 -8.54 -10.94
CA TYR A 332 5.99 -7.98 -9.86
C TYR A 332 6.78 -7.76 -8.57
N LEU A 333 7.62 -8.72 -8.18
CA LEU A 333 8.49 -8.58 -7.01
C LEU A 333 9.42 -7.38 -7.16
N THR A 334 10.07 -7.22 -8.31
CA THR A 334 10.95 -6.07 -8.57
C THR A 334 10.20 -4.74 -8.50
N LEU A 335 9.01 -4.65 -9.08
CA LEU A 335 8.17 -3.45 -9.02
C LEU A 335 7.79 -3.10 -7.58
N ILE A 336 7.34 -4.07 -6.79
CA ILE A 336 6.97 -3.88 -5.38
C ILE A 336 8.18 -3.41 -4.57
N SER A 337 9.36 -4.01 -4.79
CA SER A 337 10.59 -3.58 -4.11
C SER A 337 10.95 -2.12 -4.43
N VAL A 338 10.88 -1.72 -5.69
CA VAL A 338 11.14 -0.32 -6.10
C VAL A 338 10.13 0.64 -5.47
N LEU A 339 8.83 0.33 -5.53
CA LEU A 339 7.79 1.15 -4.91
C LEU A 339 7.96 1.28 -3.40
N THR A 340 8.38 0.20 -2.73
CA THR A 340 8.65 0.20 -1.29
C THR A 340 9.84 1.13 -0.95
N LEU A 341 10.92 1.09 -1.73
CA LEU A 341 12.06 1.99 -1.55
C LEU A 341 11.69 3.47 -1.79
N LEU A 342 10.86 3.74 -2.81
CA LEU A 342 10.34 5.08 -3.05
C LEU A 342 9.47 5.57 -1.89
N LEU A 343 8.61 4.71 -1.35
CA LEU A 343 7.76 5.04 -0.20
C LEU A 343 8.60 5.36 1.04
N ILE A 344 9.61 4.53 1.35
CA ILE A 344 10.54 4.79 2.47
C ILE A 344 11.26 6.14 2.25
N SER A 345 11.73 6.40 1.03
CA SER A 345 12.40 7.65 0.69
C SER A 345 11.49 8.86 0.87
N ALA A 346 10.23 8.77 0.44
CA ALA A 346 9.22 9.81 0.61
C ALA A 346 8.90 10.06 2.10
N ILE A 347 8.76 9.01 2.90
CA ILE A 347 8.55 9.13 4.36
C ILE A 347 9.72 9.84 5.02
N VAL A 348 10.95 9.43 4.70
CA VAL A 348 12.18 10.08 5.23
C VAL A 348 12.25 11.54 4.80
N TYR A 349 11.90 11.84 3.55
CA TYR A 349 11.85 13.21 3.03
C TYR A 349 10.83 14.07 3.79
N ILE A 350 9.59 13.58 3.94
CA ILE A 350 8.51 14.27 4.68
C ILE A 350 8.92 14.50 6.12
N TYR A 351 9.52 13.52 6.80
CA TYR A 351 10.00 13.66 8.17
C TYR A 351 11.07 14.75 8.30
N ARG A 352 12.05 14.77 7.38
CA ARG A 352 13.07 15.84 7.33
C ARG A 352 12.46 17.20 7.05
N GLN A 353 11.48 17.28 6.14
CA GLN A 353 10.78 18.52 5.82
C GLN A 353 9.97 19.05 7.01
N MET A 354 9.26 18.18 7.73
CA MET A 354 8.55 18.52 8.95
C MET A 354 9.48 19.07 10.03
N LYS A 355 10.65 18.44 10.25
CA LYS A 355 11.62 18.93 11.22
C LYS A 355 12.13 20.34 10.86
N ARG A 356 12.49 20.57 9.60
CA ARG A 356 12.89 21.91 9.12
C ARG A 356 11.77 22.95 9.28
N LEU A 357 10.52 22.57 8.99
CA LEU A 357 9.37 23.44 9.14
C LEU A 357 9.11 23.79 10.61
N ALA A 358 9.29 22.83 11.53
CA ALA A 358 9.16 23.06 12.96
C ALA A 358 10.24 24.03 13.48
N GLU A 359 11.50 23.85 13.06
CA GLU A 359 12.60 24.77 13.39
C GLU A 359 12.33 26.19 12.87
N ALA A 360 11.89 26.33 11.61
CA ALA A 360 11.54 27.63 11.03
C ALA A 360 10.36 28.30 11.76
N ARG A 361 9.33 27.54 12.15
CA ARG A 361 8.20 28.06 12.94
C ARG A 361 8.64 28.54 14.32
N ASN A 362 9.49 27.80 15.00
CA ASN A 362 10.01 28.19 16.32
C ASN A 362 10.80 29.49 16.22
N HIS A 363 11.66 29.64 15.21
CA HIS A 363 12.43 30.87 15.01
C HIS A 363 11.54 32.07 14.64
N LEU A 364 10.50 31.85 13.83
CA LEU A 364 9.50 32.89 13.54
C LEU A 364 8.72 33.30 14.80
N GLN A 365 8.37 32.34 15.66
CA GLN A 365 7.69 32.62 16.92
C GLN A 365 8.58 33.45 17.85
N GLU A 366 9.84 33.05 18.03
CA GLU A 366 10.81 33.78 18.84
C GLU A 366 11.01 35.22 18.33
N THR A 367 11.17 35.39 17.02
CA THR A 367 11.30 36.72 16.40
C THR A 367 10.05 37.57 16.63
N ASN A 368 8.85 36.99 16.53
CA ASN A 368 7.60 37.72 16.75
C ASN A 368 7.41 38.12 18.22
N GLU A 369 7.82 37.27 19.16
CA GLU A 369 7.86 37.59 20.59
C GLU A 369 8.82 38.75 20.86
N GLN A 370 10.03 38.73 20.28
CA GLN A 370 10.98 39.86 20.37
C GLN A 370 10.38 41.15 19.79
N LEU A 371 9.72 41.07 18.63
CA LEU A 371 9.07 42.22 18.00
C LEU A 371 7.97 42.82 18.90
N LYS A 372 7.22 41.95 19.61
CA LYS A 372 6.18 42.37 20.54
C LYS A 372 6.75 43.10 21.76
N VAL A 373 7.85 42.60 22.32
CA VAL A 373 8.57 43.27 23.43
C VAL A 373 9.05 44.64 22.97
N LEU A 374 9.74 44.71 21.83
CA LEU A 374 10.30 45.95 21.31
C LEU A 374 9.21 46.99 21.00
N ASN A 375 8.07 46.57 20.43
CA ASN A 375 6.92 47.46 20.25
C ASN A 375 6.39 48.00 21.59
N GLY A 376 6.36 47.19 22.64
CA GLY A 376 5.97 47.62 23.98
C GLY A 376 6.90 48.69 24.56
N GLU A 377 8.21 48.51 24.42
CA GLU A 377 9.22 49.50 24.83
C GLU A 377 9.08 50.82 24.06
N LEU A 378 8.80 50.72 22.76
CA LEU A 378 8.61 51.89 21.90
C LEU A 378 7.39 52.72 22.35
N TYR A 379 6.28 52.07 22.71
CA TYR A 379 5.12 52.75 23.30
C TYR A 379 5.45 53.48 24.60
N GLN A 380 6.18 52.83 25.52
CA GLN A 380 6.58 53.46 26.78
C GLN A 380 7.51 54.67 26.56
N MET A 381 8.44 54.57 25.62
CA MET A 381 9.36 55.67 25.33
C MET A 381 8.62 56.87 24.73
N ASN A 382 7.63 56.63 23.87
CA ASN A 382 6.81 57.69 23.29
C ASN A 382 5.98 58.42 24.36
N ASP A 383 5.40 57.69 25.31
CA ASP A 383 4.63 58.26 26.43
C ASP A 383 5.48 59.15 27.35
N ARG A 384 6.72 58.72 27.64
CA ARG A 384 7.69 59.53 28.39
C ARG A 384 8.05 60.82 27.66
N LEU A 385 8.29 60.75 26.36
CA LEU A 385 8.60 61.93 25.53
C LEU A 385 7.44 62.93 25.52
N GLN A 386 6.21 62.43 25.42
CA GLN A 386 5.02 63.29 25.46
C GLN A 386 4.87 63.99 26.81
N SER A 387 5.11 63.29 27.92
CA SER A 387 5.03 63.85 29.28
C SER A 387 6.07 64.97 29.49
N ALA A 388 7.33 64.73 29.12
CA ALA A 388 8.40 65.73 29.26
C ALA A 388 8.15 66.99 28.42
N ASN A 389 7.57 66.86 27.23
CA ASN A 389 7.19 68.01 26.40
C ASN A 389 6.10 68.86 27.06
N LEU A 390 5.14 68.24 27.76
CA LEU A 390 4.06 68.95 28.43
C LEU A 390 4.60 69.84 29.56
N GLU A 391 5.44 69.29 30.43
CA GLU A 391 6.07 70.00 31.54
C GLU A 391 6.91 71.20 31.06
N LEU A 392 7.69 70.99 29.99
CA LEU A 392 8.52 72.05 29.41
C LEU A 392 7.66 73.20 28.86
N SER A 393 6.53 72.88 28.23
CA SER A 393 5.60 73.87 27.70
C SER A 393 4.97 74.73 28.81
N GLU A 394 4.60 74.13 29.94
CA GLU A 394 4.03 74.88 31.08
C GLU A 394 5.05 75.84 31.71
N SER A 395 6.29 75.39 31.89
CA SER A 395 7.38 76.22 32.43
C SER A 395 7.64 77.46 31.56
N ASN A 396 7.62 77.29 30.24
CA ASN A 396 7.84 78.41 29.32
C ASN A 396 6.70 79.44 29.39
N ARG A 397 5.44 79.00 29.49
CA ARG A 397 4.29 79.90 29.59
C ARG A 397 4.37 80.84 30.81
N ILE A 398 4.81 80.31 31.96
CA ILE A 398 4.97 81.12 33.19
C ILE A 398 6.06 82.19 33.01
N LYS A 399 7.18 81.82 32.38
CA LYS A 399 8.28 82.77 32.11
C LYS A 399 7.84 83.90 31.17
N GLU A 400 7.07 83.58 30.13
CA GLU A 400 6.54 84.56 29.18
C GLU A 400 5.60 85.58 29.83
N GLU A 401 4.66 85.13 30.67
CA GLU A 401 3.73 86.03 31.36
C GLU A 401 4.47 87.04 32.25
N TYR A 402 5.52 86.59 32.95
CA TYR A 402 6.31 87.45 33.83
C TYR A 402 7.08 88.52 33.05
N ILE A 403 7.70 88.14 31.92
CA ILE A 403 8.36 89.10 31.02
C ILE A 403 7.35 90.16 30.54
N GLY A 404 6.13 89.75 30.17
CA GLY A 404 5.06 90.66 29.77
C GLY A 404 4.67 91.67 30.87
N ARG A 405 4.54 91.21 32.12
CA ARG A 405 4.25 92.09 33.27
C ARG A 405 5.38 93.07 33.55
N PHE A 406 6.63 92.63 33.50
CA PHE A 406 7.80 93.50 33.71
C PHE A 406 7.85 94.63 32.66
N MET A 407 7.69 94.29 31.38
CA MET A 407 7.67 95.28 30.30
C MET A 407 6.53 96.30 30.47
N SER A 408 5.35 95.85 30.91
CA SER A 408 4.21 96.73 31.20
C SER A 408 4.50 97.72 32.33
N LEU A 409 5.22 97.28 33.37
CA LEU A 409 5.63 98.14 34.48
C LEU A 409 6.63 99.21 34.02
N CYS A 410 7.63 98.83 33.21
CA CYS A 410 8.57 99.78 32.62
C CYS A 410 7.85 100.84 31.78
N SER A 411 6.87 100.44 30.96
CA SER A 411 6.05 101.37 30.18
C SER A 411 5.29 102.35 31.08
N SER A 412 4.63 101.84 32.14
CA SER A 412 3.87 102.66 33.07
C SER A 412 4.75 103.72 33.78
N TYR A 413 5.98 103.37 34.16
CA TYR A 413 6.91 104.33 34.75
C TYR A 413 7.41 105.37 33.74
N ILE A 414 7.66 104.98 32.48
CA ILE A 414 8.01 105.92 31.41
C ILE A 414 6.89 106.95 31.23
N ASP A 415 5.63 106.51 31.17
CA ASP A 415 4.47 107.42 31.04
C ASP A 415 4.35 108.38 32.22
N LYS A 416 4.58 107.89 33.45
CA LYS A 416 4.58 108.73 34.66
C LYS A 416 5.70 109.76 34.65
N LEU A 417 6.92 109.37 34.28
CA LEU A 417 8.06 110.29 34.17
C LEU A 417 7.81 111.35 33.09
N ASP A 418 7.22 110.97 31.95
CA ASP A 418 6.83 111.93 30.92
C ASP A 418 5.74 112.89 31.41
N GLY A 419 4.74 112.37 32.13
CA GLY A 419 3.70 113.18 32.79
C GLY A 419 4.30 114.19 33.77
N TYR A 420 5.26 113.76 34.60
CA TYR A 420 5.99 114.64 35.51
C TYR A 420 6.80 115.69 34.76
N ARG A 421 7.56 115.30 33.72
CA ARG A 421 8.32 116.21 32.86
C ARG A 421 7.41 117.29 32.25
N ARG A 422 6.25 116.92 31.72
CA ARG A 422 5.26 117.85 31.15
C ARG A 422 4.70 118.80 32.21
N MET A 423 4.38 118.30 33.39
CA MET A 423 3.90 119.12 34.52
C MET A 423 4.93 120.19 34.90
N VAL A 424 6.19 119.76 35.09
CA VAL A 424 7.31 120.67 35.42
C VAL A 424 7.49 121.71 34.32
N TYR A 425 7.57 121.28 33.05
CA TYR A 425 7.71 122.20 31.91
C TYR A 425 6.57 123.23 31.84
N LYS A 426 5.32 122.80 32.05
CA LYS A 426 4.14 123.68 32.06
C LYS A 426 4.22 124.72 33.18
N MET A 427 4.53 124.30 34.41
CA MET A 427 4.61 125.22 35.56
C MET A 427 5.73 126.25 35.38
N VAL A 428 6.90 125.83 34.91
CA VAL A 428 8.04 126.73 34.62
C VAL A 428 7.70 127.73 33.51
N SER A 429 7.19 127.24 32.37
CA SER A 429 6.86 128.09 31.21
C SER A 429 5.74 129.10 31.50
N SER A 430 4.82 128.79 32.42
CA SER A 430 3.77 129.72 32.87
C SER A 430 4.19 130.70 33.98
N GLY A 431 5.47 130.71 34.39
CA GLY A 431 5.96 131.57 35.47
C GLY A 431 5.52 131.17 36.89
N GLN A 432 4.92 129.99 37.07
CA GLN A 432 4.41 129.47 38.36
C GLN A 432 5.53 128.84 39.22
N ILE A 433 6.68 129.50 39.32
CA ILE A 433 7.86 128.96 40.01
C ILE A 433 7.59 128.74 41.51
N GLY A 434 6.83 129.63 42.15
CA GLY A 434 6.48 129.49 43.57
C GLY A 434 5.61 128.26 43.88
N GLU A 435 4.68 127.89 43.00
CA GLU A 435 3.86 126.69 43.17
C GLU A 435 4.64 125.42 42.85
N LEU A 436 5.52 125.44 41.85
CA LEU A 436 6.42 124.31 41.57
C LEU A 436 7.28 123.97 42.79
N VAL A 437 7.84 124.97 43.48
CA VAL A 437 8.59 124.78 44.73
C VAL A 437 7.73 124.11 45.81
N LYS A 438 6.45 124.47 45.93
CA LYS A 438 5.54 123.82 46.90
C LYS A 438 5.28 122.36 46.54
N VAL A 439 5.07 122.05 45.26
CA VAL A 439 4.84 120.68 44.78
C VAL A 439 6.10 119.81 44.98
N THR A 440 7.28 120.33 44.66
CA THR A 440 8.55 119.59 44.83
C THR A 440 9.00 119.46 46.28
N ARG A 441 8.57 120.37 47.17
CA ARG A 441 8.84 120.28 48.61
C ARG A 441 7.94 119.26 49.32
N SER A 442 6.85 118.82 48.69
CA SER A 442 5.92 117.84 49.25
C SER A 442 6.42 116.41 49.05
N SER A 443 6.48 115.61 50.13
CA SER A 443 6.76 114.17 50.07
C SER A 443 5.62 113.34 49.48
N LYS A 444 4.42 113.92 49.28
CA LYS A 444 3.21 113.19 48.87
C LYS A 444 3.36 112.44 47.55
N GLY A 445 4.11 112.99 46.59
CA GLY A 445 4.37 112.31 45.31
C GLY A 445 5.26 111.07 45.46
N LEU A 446 6.27 111.14 46.32
CA LEU A 446 7.16 110.02 46.62
C LEU A 446 6.41 108.90 47.37
N GLU A 447 5.56 109.26 48.34
CA GLU A 447 4.74 108.31 49.09
C GLU A 447 3.77 107.54 48.17
N ALA A 448 3.15 108.22 47.19
CA ALA A 448 2.28 107.58 46.22
C ALA A 448 3.03 106.57 45.32
N GLU A 449 4.24 106.92 44.86
CA GLU A 449 5.07 106.02 44.05
C GLU A 449 5.60 104.82 44.85
N LEU A 450 5.93 105.00 46.13
CA LEU A 450 6.33 103.89 47.01
C LEU A 450 5.18 102.93 47.28
N ASN A 451 3.97 103.45 47.50
CA ASN A 451 2.78 102.59 47.66
C ASN A 451 2.47 101.82 46.38
N ALA A 452 2.65 102.44 45.20
CA ALA A 452 2.50 101.75 43.92
C ALA A 452 3.57 100.65 43.73
N LEU A 453 4.83 100.92 44.07
CA LEU A 453 5.92 99.95 44.04
C LEU A 453 5.58 98.73 44.90
N TYR A 454 5.14 98.94 46.14
CA TYR A 454 4.79 97.86 47.06
C TYR A 454 3.60 97.05 46.56
N LYS A 455 2.54 97.69 46.08
CA LYS A 455 1.38 96.97 45.53
C LYS A 455 1.75 96.12 44.32
N ASN A 456 2.61 96.64 43.44
CA ASN A 456 3.10 95.91 42.27
C ASN A 456 3.97 94.72 42.68
N PHE A 457 4.88 94.93 43.64
CA PHE A 457 5.71 93.87 44.21
C PHE A 457 4.85 92.77 44.83
N ASP A 458 3.94 93.12 45.73
CA ASP A 458 3.08 92.17 46.43
C ASP A 458 2.25 91.33 45.44
N THR A 459 1.66 91.98 44.42
CA THR A 459 0.84 91.31 43.41
C THR A 459 1.67 90.36 42.53
N ALA A 460 2.84 90.81 42.07
CA ALA A 460 3.71 89.99 41.22
C ALA A 460 4.29 88.80 41.99
N PHE A 461 4.68 89.03 43.25
CA PHE A 461 5.24 88.00 44.11
C PHE A 461 4.19 86.93 44.46
N LEU A 462 2.98 87.31 44.85
CA LEU A 462 1.91 86.34 45.13
C LEU A 462 1.38 85.62 43.88
N HIS A 463 1.57 86.17 42.68
CA HIS A 463 1.28 85.41 41.47
C HIS A 463 2.29 84.27 41.23
N LEU A 464 3.56 84.50 41.58
CA LEU A 464 4.61 83.49 41.51
C LEU A 464 4.54 82.48 42.65
N PHE A 465 4.18 82.96 43.85
CA PHE A 465 4.11 82.18 45.09
C PHE A 465 2.74 82.38 45.77
N PRO A 466 1.65 81.83 45.18
CA PRO A 466 0.28 82.09 45.63
C PRO A 466 0.00 81.65 47.06
N ASN A 467 0.73 80.65 47.54
CA ASN A 467 0.57 80.10 48.88
C ASN A 467 1.57 80.69 49.89
N PHE A 468 2.32 81.74 49.51
CA PHE A 468 3.43 82.23 50.33
C PHE A 468 3.01 82.63 51.74
N VAL A 469 1.92 83.41 51.90
CA VAL A 469 1.47 83.87 53.22
C VAL A 469 1.07 82.68 54.11
N THR A 470 0.39 81.70 53.53
CA THR A 470 -0.05 80.49 54.25
C THR A 470 1.14 79.64 54.69
N GLN A 471 2.08 79.37 53.78
CA GLN A 471 3.30 78.61 54.11
C GLN A 471 4.20 79.39 55.07
N PHE A 472 4.30 80.72 54.94
CA PHE A 472 5.07 81.56 55.84
C PHE A 472 4.49 81.54 57.27
N ASN A 473 3.17 81.69 57.42
CA ASN A 473 2.50 81.63 58.73
C ASN A 473 2.64 80.24 59.38
N SER A 474 2.79 79.17 58.60
CA SER A 474 3.07 77.82 59.13
C SER A 474 4.44 77.70 59.82
N LEU A 475 5.34 78.66 59.58
CA LEU A 475 6.67 78.73 60.21
C LEU A 475 6.68 79.58 61.50
N LEU A 476 5.55 80.18 61.88
CA LEU A 476 5.39 81.00 63.08
C LEU A 476 4.58 80.24 64.17
N LEU A 477 4.75 80.63 65.43
CA LEU A 477 3.89 80.17 66.53
C LEU A 477 2.42 80.58 66.28
N GLU A 478 1.46 79.74 66.69
CA GLU A 478 0.03 79.95 66.40
C GLU A 478 -0.51 81.30 66.88
N ASP A 479 -0.02 81.81 68.02
CA ASP A 479 -0.39 83.08 68.62
C ASP A 479 0.38 84.30 68.06
N GLU A 480 1.38 84.06 67.21
CA GLU A 480 2.26 85.09 66.64
C GLU A 480 2.17 85.20 65.10
N GLN A 481 1.20 84.50 64.48
CA GLN A 481 0.97 84.54 63.03
C GLN A 481 0.66 85.95 62.52
N VAL A 482 1.10 86.24 61.29
CA VAL A 482 0.88 87.55 60.67
C VAL A 482 -0.55 87.64 60.17
N VAL A 483 -1.32 88.58 60.73
CA VAL A 483 -2.67 88.95 60.29
C VAL A 483 -2.64 90.26 59.51
N LEU A 484 -3.06 90.21 58.25
CA LEU A 484 -3.10 91.37 57.35
C LEU A 484 -4.33 92.25 57.60
N LYS A 485 -4.20 93.56 57.40
CA LYS A 485 -5.34 94.49 57.49
C LYS A 485 -6.23 94.38 56.26
N ARG A 486 -7.46 94.91 56.35
CA ARG A 486 -8.38 95.01 55.21
C ARG A 486 -7.68 95.79 54.09
N ASP A 487 -7.62 95.18 52.90
CA ASP A 487 -6.97 95.67 51.67
C ASP A 487 -5.41 95.65 51.64
N GLU A 488 -4.75 94.95 52.59
CA GLU A 488 -3.29 94.75 52.60
C GLU A 488 -2.91 93.37 52.01
N LEU A 489 -2.03 93.34 50.99
CA LEU A 489 -1.57 92.09 50.36
C LEU A 489 -0.38 91.48 51.12
N LEU A 490 0.64 92.28 51.40
CA LEU A 490 1.76 91.95 52.28
C LEU A 490 2.03 93.13 53.19
N ASN A 491 2.32 92.86 54.47
CA ASN A 491 2.83 93.89 55.37
C ASN A 491 4.36 94.01 55.24
N THR A 492 4.97 94.95 55.95
CA THR A 492 6.43 95.17 55.92
C THR A 492 7.23 93.92 56.29
N GLU A 493 6.77 93.14 57.28
CA GLU A 493 7.45 91.90 57.69
C GLU A 493 7.43 90.88 56.55
N LEU A 494 6.28 90.62 55.94
CA LEU A 494 6.15 89.69 54.82
C LEU A 494 6.93 90.15 53.58
N ARG A 495 6.99 91.45 53.29
CA ARG A 495 7.79 91.96 52.15
C ARG A 495 9.28 91.70 52.32
N ILE A 496 9.81 91.86 53.53
CA ILE A 496 11.22 91.54 53.84
C ILE A 496 11.50 90.07 53.51
N PHE A 497 10.61 89.16 53.91
CA PHE A 497 10.79 87.73 53.68
C PHE A 497 10.46 87.28 52.25
N ALA A 498 9.55 87.98 51.56
CA ALA A 498 9.30 87.81 50.14
C ALA A 498 10.54 88.18 49.31
N LEU A 499 11.27 89.25 49.69
CA LEU A 499 12.54 89.62 49.06
C LEU A 499 13.62 88.55 49.28
N ILE A 500 13.70 87.99 50.49
CA ILE A 500 14.59 86.85 50.81
C ILE A 500 14.24 85.63 49.95
N ARG A 501 12.94 85.33 49.76
CA ARG A 501 12.47 84.26 48.89
C ARG A 501 12.85 84.45 47.43
N LEU A 502 12.92 85.69 46.97
CA LEU A 502 13.41 86.07 45.64
C LEU A 502 14.96 86.08 45.55
N GLY A 503 15.67 85.77 46.63
CA GLY A 503 17.13 85.72 46.68
C GLY A 503 17.80 87.03 47.11
N ILE A 504 17.04 88.07 47.45
CA ILE A 504 17.56 89.33 47.97
C ILE A 504 17.73 89.19 49.49
N ASN A 505 18.91 88.72 49.89
CA ASN A 505 19.20 88.37 51.30
C ASN A 505 19.91 89.49 52.08
N ASP A 506 20.52 90.44 51.36
CA ASP A 506 21.28 91.53 51.97
C ASP A 506 20.33 92.57 52.59
N SER A 507 20.49 92.81 53.90
CA SER A 507 19.67 93.78 54.63
C SER A 507 19.81 95.20 54.08
N SER A 508 20.94 95.53 53.44
CA SER A 508 21.14 96.85 52.83
C SER A 508 20.28 97.02 51.57
N GLN A 509 20.23 96.01 50.70
CA GLN A 509 19.36 95.98 49.52
C GLN A 509 17.86 95.99 49.90
N ILE A 510 17.47 95.22 50.91
CA ILE A 510 16.09 95.22 51.41
C ILE A 510 15.72 96.59 51.99
N ALA A 511 16.63 97.21 52.73
CA ALA A 511 16.44 98.55 53.30
C ALA A 511 16.29 99.61 52.20
N GLU A 512 17.10 99.52 51.14
CA GLU A 512 17.00 100.39 49.97
C GLU A 512 15.64 100.25 49.26
N PHE A 513 15.20 99.00 49.01
CA PHE A 513 13.93 98.72 48.35
C PHE A 513 12.72 99.21 49.17
N LEU A 514 12.73 98.94 50.48
CA LEU A 514 11.63 99.30 51.38
C LEU A 514 11.76 100.72 51.98
N ARG A 515 12.78 101.50 51.58
CA ARG A 515 13.09 102.85 52.09
C ARG A 515 13.11 102.94 53.62
N TYR A 516 13.62 101.89 54.26
CA TYR A 516 13.85 101.85 55.70
C TYR A 516 15.34 102.01 56.01
N SER A 517 15.68 102.29 57.27
CA SER A 517 17.07 102.18 57.71
C SER A 517 17.49 100.71 57.77
N VAL A 518 18.77 100.43 57.52
CA VAL A 518 19.32 99.08 57.66
C VAL A 518 19.04 98.50 59.06
N ASN A 519 19.14 99.33 60.10
CA ASN A 519 18.80 98.95 61.48
C ASN A 519 17.33 98.55 61.63
N THR A 520 16.41 99.23 60.95
CA THR A 520 14.98 98.88 60.96
C THR A 520 14.75 97.50 60.34
N ILE A 521 15.43 97.17 59.23
CA ILE A 521 15.34 95.84 58.62
C ILE A 521 15.90 94.76 59.54
N TYR A 522 17.06 94.99 60.17
CA TYR A 522 17.62 94.07 61.17
C TYR A 522 16.63 93.80 62.31
N ASN A 523 15.97 94.86 62.81
CA ASN A 523 14.99 94.74 63.88
C ASN A 523 13.76 93.93 63.44
N TYR A 524 13.22 94.17 62.24
CA TYR A 524 12.10 93.37 61.72
C TYR A 524 12.48 91.89 61.52
N ARG A 525 13.65 91.61 60.93
CA ARG A 525 14.14 90.23 60.74
C ARG A 525 14.30 89.52 62.08
N ALA A 526 14.97 90.15 63.05
CA ALA A 526 15.17 89.58 64.38
C ALA A 526 13.85 89.36 65.12
N LYS A 527 12.92 90.32 65.03
CA LYS A 527 11.60 90.25 65.64
C LYS A 527 10.80 89.06 65.11
N VAL A 528 10.75 88.87 63.79
CA VAL A 528 9.98 87.76 63.19
C VAL A 528 10.66 86.43 63.44
N LYS A 529 12.00 86.36 63.40
CA LYS A 529 12.73 85.14 63.80
C LYS A 529 12.46 84.72 65.25
N ASN A 530 12.22 85.66 66.16
CA ASN A 530 11.87 85.34 67.54
C ASN A 530 10.44 84.78 67.70
N LYS A 531 9.59 84.94 66.68
CA LYS A 531 8.22 84.40 66.63
C LYS A 531 8.11 83.05 65.92
N ALA A 532 9.22 82.56 65.37
CA ALA A 532 9.26 81.33 64.60
C ALA A 532 9.02 80.09 65.49
N CYS A 533 8.27 79.11 65.00
CA CYS A 533 8.15 77.79 65.62
C CYS A 533 9.31 76.83 65.25
N VAL A 534 10.17 77.25 64.32
CA VAL A 534 11.37 76.55 63.83
C VAL A 534 12.66 77.22 64.33
N SER A 535 13.80 76.55 64.13
CA SER A 535 15.13 77.09 64.47
C SER A 535 15.38 78.47 63.84
N ARG A 536 15.93 79.41 64.64
CA ARG A 536 16.23 80.78 64.20
C ARG A 536 17.22 80.84 63.04
N ASP A 537 18.12 79.86 62.97
CA ASP A 537 19.14 79.77 61.92
C ASP A 537 18.57 79.20 60.61
N ASP A 538 17.53 78.36 60.69
CA ASP A 538 16.93 77.69 59.53
C ASP A 538 15.72 78.44 58.96
N PHE A 539 15.09 79.33 59.73
CA PHE A 539 13.87 80.06 59.34
C PHE A 539 13.97 80.69 57.95
N GLU A 540 15.05 81.41 57.66
CA GLU A 540 15.23 82.07 56.36
C GLU A 540 15.56 81.12 55.21
N ASN A 541 16.08 79.91 55.49
CA ASN A 541 16.27 78.88 54.46
C ASN A 541 14.92 78.25 54.10
N LEU A 542 14.09 77.93 55.10
CA LEU A 542 12.73 77.40 54.88
C LEU A 542 11.85 78.42 54.15
N VAL A 543 11.96 79.70 54.48
CA VAL A 543 11.27 80.77 53.74
C VAL A 543 11.66 80.79 52.26
N ARG A 544 12.90 80.41 51.90
CA ARG A 544 13.35 80.35 50.49
C ARG A 544 12.78 79.16 49.72
N GLU A 545 12.33 78.12 50.41
CA GLU A 545 11.76 76.90 49.81
C GLU A 545 10.23 76.98 49.65
N ILE A 546 9.60 78.07 50.10
CA ILE A 546 8.16 78.28 49.95
C ILE A 546 7.77 78.35 48.47
N HIS A 547 6.71 77.66 48.07
CA HIS A 547 6.22 77.59 46.69
C HIS A 547 4.87 78.27 46.49
#